data_AF-A0A7Z1GR86-F1
#
_entry.id   AF-A0A7Z1GR86-F1
#
_cell.length_a   1.000
_cell.length_b   1.000
_cell.length_c   1.000
_cell.angle_alpha   90.00
_cell.angle_beta   90.00
_cell.angle_gamma   90.00
#
_symmetry.space_group_name_H-M   'P 1'
#
loop_
_entity.id
_entity.type
_entity.pdbx_description
1 polymer ?
#
loop_
_entity_poly.entity_id
_entity_poly.type
_entity_poly.pdbx_seq_one_letter_code
_entity_poly.pdbx_strand_id
1 'polypeptide(L)' 'MQKADKRPQDAPPFILNDNLSLEDALAHAADLLHCAVGTAHLSGEGIDVQQRAVMHLVEMAKGVVDRALECVQPR' A
#
# COMPACT_ATOMS: atom_id res chain seq x y z
N MET A 1 -11.45 -26.36 -22.31
CA MET A 1 -12.30 -25.15 -22.22
C MET A 1 -11.68 -24.24 -21.18
N GLN A 2 -11.28 -23.04 -21.62
CA GLN A 2 -10.94 -21.82 -20.87
C GLN A 2 -10.25 -21.95 -19.50
N LYS A 3 -8.91 -21.84 -19.50
CA LYS A 3 -8.20 -21.28 -18.35
C LYS A 3 -8.32 -19.76 -18.49
N ALA A 4 -9.15 -19.15 -17.65
CA ALA A 4 -9.31 -17.71 -17.61
C ALA A 4 -7.97 -17.07 -17.20
N ASP A 5 -7.32 -16.43 -18.16
CA ASP A 5 -6.23 -15.47 -17.95
C ASP A 5 -6.81 -14.28 -17.19
N LYS A 6 -6.88 -14.41 -15.86
CA LYS A 6 -7.29 -13.33 -14.97
C LYS A 6 -6.11 -12.37 -14.86
N ARG A 7 -6.02 -11.44 -15.82
CA ARG A 7 -5.08 -10.31 -15.77
C ARG A 7 -5.15 -9.67 -14.37
N PRO A 8 -4.03 -9.35 -13.71
CA PRO A 8 -4.03 -8.73 -12.38
C PRO A 8 -4.37 -7.23 -12.44
N GLN A 9 -5.29 -6.82 -13.32
CA GLN A 9 -5.58 -5.41 -13.62
C GLN A 9 -6.79 -4.85 -12.84
N ASP A 10 -7.48 -5.68 -12.05
CA ASP A 10 -8.66 -5.28 -11.28
C ASP A 10 -8.41 -5.25 -9.76
N ALA A 11 -7.19 -4.92 -9.33
CA ALA A 11 -7.00 -4.62 -7.91
C ALA A 11 -7.81 -3.34 -7.60
N PRO A 12 -8.82 -3.40 -6.71
CA PRO A 12 -9.62 -2.23 -6.39
C PRO A 12 -8.69 -1.10 -5.91
N PRO A 13 -8.94 0.15 -6.32
CA PRO A 13 -8.14 1.27 -5.85
C PRO A 13 -8.15 1.28 -4.33
N PHE A 14 -7.00 1.51 -3.73
CA PHE A 14 -6.90 1.66 -2.29
C PHE A 14 -7.66 2.93 -1.89
N ILE A 15 -8.89 2.74 -1.39
CA ILE A 15 -9.74 3.82 -0.92
C ILE A 15 -9.47 4.01 0.58
N LEU A 16 -8.88 5.15 0.91
CA LEU A 16 -8.70 5.57 2.28
C LEU A 16 -10.01 6.05 2.88
N ASN A 17 -10.31 5.59 4.09
CA ASN A 17 -11.46 6.09 4.83
C ASN A 17 -11.25 7.56 5.20
N ASP A 18 -12.19 8.41 4.80
CA ASP A 18 -12.16 9.85 5.03
C ASP A 18 -12.21 10.25 6.52
N ASN A 19 -12.61 9.34 7.40
CA ASN A 19 -12.83 9.59 8.83
C ASN A 19 -11.71 9.06 9.74
N LEU A 20 -10.52 8.75 9.20
CA LEU A 20 -9.39 8.28 10.01
C LEU A 20 -8.78 9.44 10.80
N SER A 21 -8.53 9.23 12.10
CA SER A 21 -7.70 10.12 12.92
C SER A 21 -6.26 10.15 12.38
N LEU A 22 -5.54 11.24 12.62
CA LEU A 22 -4.11 11.34 12.28
C LEU A 22 -3.29 10.17 12.83
N GLU A 23 -3.54 9.81 14.09
CA GLU A 23 -2.83 8.72 14.76
C GLU A 23 -3.12 7.36 14.10
N ASP A 24 -4.38 7.09 13.78
CA ASP A 24 -4.80 5.86 13.09
C ASP A 24 -4.24 5.79 11.67
N ALA A 25 -4.21 6.91 10.96
CA ALA A 25 -3.60 7.01 9.64
C ALA A 25 -2.09 6.71 9.72
N LEU A 26 -1.35 7.33 10.65
CA LEU A 26 0.07 7.07 10.81
C LEU A 26 0.36 5.62 11.21
N ALA A 27 -0.46 5.02 12.09
CA ALA A 27 -0.36 3.61 12.45
C ALA A 27 -0.58 2.71 11.22
N HIS A 28 -1.60 2.99 10.40
CA HIS A 28 -1.87 2.23 9.19
C HIS A 28 -0.75 2.35 8.15
N ALA A 29 -0.16 3.54 7.99
CA ALA A 29 1.02 3.72 7.15
C ALA A 29 2.21 2.89 7.63
N ALA A 30 2.44 2.83 8.95
CA ALA A 30 3.51 2.02 9.54
C ALA A 30 3.30 0.52 9.28
N ASP A 31 2.06 0.02 9.39
CA ASP A 31 1.73 -1.37 9.08
C ASP A 31 2.02 -1.72 7.61
N LEU A 32 1.66 -0.84 6.69
CA LEU A 32 1.92 -1.01 5.26
C LEU A 32 3.43 -1.04 4.95
N LEU A 33 4.21 -0.16 5.59
CA LEU A 33 5.67 -0.15 5.47
C LEU A 33 6.30 -1.42 6.05
N HIS A 34 5.80 -1.94 7.18
CA HIS A 34 6.25 -3.22 7.72
C HIS A 34 6.03 -4.34 6.70
N CYS A 35 4.83 -4.41 6.12
CA CYS A 35 4.51 -5.41 5.09
C CYS A 35 5.44 -5.30 3.88
N ALA A 36 5.78 -4.07 3.46
CA ALA A 36 6.72 -3.82 2.37
C ALA A 36 8.11 -4.37 2.71
N VAL A 37 8.60 -4.10 3.92
CA VAL A 37 9.91 -4.60 4.39
C VAL A 37 9.92 -6.13 4.42
N GLY A 38 8.88 -6.78 4.96
CA GLY A 38 8.76 -8.23 4.98
C GLY A 38 8.76 -8.83 3.57
N THR A 39 8.02 -8.22 2.64
CA THR A 39 7.95 -8.65 1.23
C THR A 39 9.30 -8.49 0.52
N ALA A 40 10.04 -7.43 0.80
CA ALA A 40 11.38 -7.20 0.24
C ALA A 40 12.40 -8.24 0.74
N HIS A 41 12.35 -8.62 2.03
CA HIS A 41 13.25 -9.61 2.62
C HIS A 41 13.01 -11.04 2.11
N LEU A 42 11.80 -11.35 1.64
CA LEU A 42 11.46 -12.62 1.01
C LEU A 42 11.97 -12.74 -0.44
N SER A 43 12.56 -11.68 -1.01
CA SER A 43 13.10 -11.66 -2.36
C SER A 43 14.47 -12.34 -2.42
N GLY A 44 14.44 -13.68 -2.28
CA GLY A 44 15.61 -14.54 -2.43
C GLY A 44 15.97 -14.85 -3.88
N GLU A 45 15.02 -14.89 -4.81
CA GLU A 45 15.23 -15.15 -6.25
C GLU A 45 13.87 -15.02 -6.97
N GLY A 46 13.56 -13.86 -7.58
CA GLY A 46 12.28 -13.65 -8.28
C GLY A 46 11.76 -12.21 -8.26
N ILE A 47 12.56 -11.29 -8.79
CA ILE A 47 12.51 -9.85 -8.49
C ILE A 47 11.22 -9.14 -8.98
N ASP A 48 10.48 -9.66 -9.96
CA ASP A 48 9.41 -8.88 -10.61
C ASP A 48 8.10 -8.75 -9.79
N VAL A 49 7.60 -9.83 -9.19
CA VAL A 49 6.29 -9.79 -8.48
C VAL A 49 6.44 -9.18 -7.08
N GLN A 50 7.52 -9.51 -6.38
CA GLN A 50 7.77 -9.03 -5.02
C GLN A 50 8.10 -7.54 -5.01
N GLN A 51 8.87 -7.06 -5.99
CA GLN A 51 9.17 -5.64 -6.12
C GLN A 51 7.91 -4.82 -6.45
N ARG A 52 7.01 -5.33 -7.29
CA ARG A 52 5.70 -4.68 -7.54
C ARG A 52 4.83 -4.63 -6.29
N ALA A 53 4.82 -5.68 -5.48
CA ALA A 53 4.08 -5.70 -4.21
C ALA A 53 4.66 -4.69 -3.20
N VAL A 54 5.98 -4.61 -3.07
CA VAL A 54 6.67 -3.60 -2.24
C VAL A 54 6.31 -2.19 -2.71
N MET A 55 6.38 -1.94 -4.02
CA MET A 55 6.04 -0.63 -4.60
C MET A 55 4.59 -0.24 -4.29
N HIS A 56 3.66 -1.17 -4.44
CA HIS A 56 2.25 -0.92 -4.13
C HIS A 56 2.02 -0.60 -2.65
N LEU A 57 2.66 -1.35 -1.75
CA LEU A 57 2.56 -1.11 -0.30
C LEU A 57 3.12 0.27 0.10
N VAL A 58 4.22 0.70 -0.54
CA VAL A 58 4.81 2.03 -0.33
C VAL A 58 3.89 3.13 -0.89
N GLU A 59 3.29 2.94 -2.06
CA GLU A 59 2.31 3.88 -2.62
C GLU A 59 1.08 4.05 -1.73
N MET A 60 0.56 2.95 -1.17
CA MET A 60 -0.56 3.02 -0.22
C MET A 60 -0.15 3.75 1.06
N ALA A 61 1.02 3.45 1.63
CA ALA A 61 1.54 4.15 2.81
C ALA A 61 1.68 5.66 2.55
N LYS A 62 2.18 6.05 1.37
CA LYS A 62 2.26 7.46 0.95
C LYS A 62 0.88 8.11 0.94
N GLY A 63 -0.12 7.47 0.33
CA GLY A 63 -1.48 8.00 0.29
C GLY A 63 -2.06 8.24 1.69
N VAL A 64 -1.77 7.32 2.63
CA VAL A 64 -2.19 7.46 4.03
C VAL A 64 -1.52 8.66 4.69
N VAL A 65 -0.21 8.85 4.48
CA VAL A 65 0.57 9.96 5.03
C VAL A 65 0.14 11.30 4.44
N ASP A 66 -0.09 11.37 3.13
CA ASP A 66 -0.58 12.58 2.45
C ASP A 66 -1.92 13.02 3.07
N ARG A 67 -2.81 12.05 3.32
CA ARG A 67 -4.10 12.31 3.97
C ARG A 67 -3.98 12.71 5.43
N ALA A 68 -3.12 12.05 6.19
CA ALA A 68 -2.77 12.44 7.53
C ALA A 68 -2.28 13.90 7.58
N LEU A 69 -1.44 14.31 6.63
CA LEU A 69 -0.91 15.67 6.53
C LEU A 69 -2.00 16.72 6.27
N GLU A 70 -3.05 16.39 5.52
CA GLU A 70 -4.22 17.27 5.35
C GLU A 70 -4.92 17.58 6.67
N CYS A 71 -4.85 16.69 7.66
CA CYS A 71 -5.41 16.94 9.00
C CYS A 71 -4.54 17.87 9.87
N VAL A 72 -3.23 17.98 9.57
CA VAL A 72 -2.27 18.74 10.40
C VAL A 72 -1.87 20.08 9.78
N GLN A 73 -2.05 20.26 8.47
CA GLN A 73 -1.80 21.55 7.82
C GLN A 73 -3.01 22.49 8.00
N PRO A 74 -2.87 23.59 8.75
CA PRO A 74 -3.88 24.64 8.74
C PRO A 74 -3.88 25.29 7.35
N ARG A 75 -5.06 25.39 6.72
CA ARG A 75 -5.27 26.17 5.49
C ARG A 75 -4.97 27.66 5.68
#